data_AF-A0A554JAB7-F1
#
_entry.id   AF-A0A554JAB7-F1
#
_cell.length_a   1.000
_cell.length_b   1.000
_cell.length_c   1.000
_cell.angle_alpha   90.00
_cell.angle_beta   90.00
_cell.angle_gamma   90.00
#
_symmetry.space_group_name_H-M   'P 1'
#
loop_
_entity.id
_entity.type
_entity.pdbx_description
1 polymer ?
#
loop_
_entity_poly.entity_id
_entity_poly.type
_entity_poly.pdbx_seq_one_letter_code
_entity_poly.pdbx_strand_id
1 'polypeptide(L)'
;MNNERFEKLIATLRSVSLSSEEKAEMLRNIKIAVASDALKEELKPRPFYSFSFAFFRTNRYAIAVVCLVVLVFSSAGISQAAEKSLPGDFLYPVKTQINEKIKTSFANTPAKKVKVESDLTIERLKEAEALSSQGKLDNQKKESITKSLTRHSEKFDMNISEVKEHVSDDAALELDDNLGLSLVGHTDVLDKLSEDKEYEEDNKSESKIESEKPEQSFENSKRDSKKVLKELKNRAEKSSHRKENRDK
;
A
#
# COMPACT_ATOMS: atom_id res chain seq x y z
N MET A 1 -69.76 7.85 -38.04
CA MET A 1 -70.12 6.72 -37.15
C MET A 1 -70.74 7.29 -35.88
N ASN A 2 -71.96 6.89 -35.53
CA ASN A 2 -72.79 7.56 -34.51
C ASN A 2 -72.24 7.36 -33.08
N ASN A 3 -71.72 8.44 -32.50
CA ASN A 3 -71.28 8.50 -31.11
C ASN A 3 -72.43 8.25 -30.10
N GLU A 4 -73.66 8.55 -30.49
CA GLU A 4 -74.86 8.34 -29.65
C GLU A 4 -75.14 6.87 -29.34
N ARG A 5 -74.81 5.93 -30.24
CA ARG A 5 -74.98 4.49 -29.96
C ARG A 5 -73.97 4.01 -28.92
N PHE A 6 -72.76 4.57 -28.96
CA PHE A 6 -71.68 4.23 -28.04
C PHE A 6 -71.94 4.78 -26.63
N GLU A 7 -72.42 6.02 -26.53
CA GLU A 7 -72.85 6.62 -25.26
C GLU A 7 -74.03 5.87 -24.63
N LYS A 8 -75.03 5.44 -25.43
CA LYS A 8 -76.12 4.58 -24.94
C LYS A 8 -75.62 3.21 -24.45
N LEU A 9 -74.62 2.63 -25.11
CA LEU A 9 -73.99 1.37 -24.70
C LEU A 9 -73.21 1.55 -23.38
N ILE A 10 -72.45 2.62 -23.22
CA ILE A 10 -71.74 2.92 -21.98
C ILE A 10 -72.75 3.15 -20.84
N ALA A 11 -73.83 3.90 -21.09
CA ALA A 11 -74.87 4.15 -20.09
C ALA A 11 -75.57 2.85 -19.63
N THR A 12 -75.88 1.94 -20.55
CA THR A 12 -76.46 0.63 -20.23
C THR A 12 -75.49 -0.26 -19.47
N LEU A 13 -74.22 -0.33 -19.87
CA LEU A 13 -73.20 -1.09 -19.14
C LEU A 13 -72.96 -0.54 -17.73
N ARG A 14 -73.05 0.78 -17.54
CA ARG A 14 -72.91 1.42 -16.22
C ARG A 14 -74.10 1.13 -15.29
N SER A 15 -75.28 0.85 -15.87
CA SER A 15 -76.48 0.45 -15.13
C SER A 15 -76.47 -1.02 -14.72
N VAL A 16 -75.61 -1.85 -15.32
CA VAL A 16 -75.34 -3.21 -14.87
C VAL A 16 -74.34 -3.14 -13.71
N SER A 17 -74.84 -2.86 -12.51
CA SER A 17 -74.09 -3.07 -11.28
C SER A 17 -74.49 -4.39 -10.66
N LEU A 18 -73.50 -5.13 -10.15
CA LEU A 18 -73.79 -6.29 -9.32
C LEU A 18 -74.57 -5.83 -8.10
N SER A 19 -75.68 -6.49 -7.80
CA SER A 19 -76.33 -6.33 -6.51
C SER A 19 -75.34 -6.69 -5.39
N SER A 20 -75.57 -6.13 -4.20
CA SER A 20 -74.73 -6.42 -3.03
C SER A 20 -74.65 -7.92 -2.73
N GLU A 21 -75.70 -8.66 -3.08
CA GLU A 21 -75.84 -10.10 -2.86
C GLU A 21 -75.02 -10.91 -3.87
N GLU A 22 -75.11 -10.59 -5.17
CA GLU A 22 -74.28 -11.21 -6.22
C GLU A 22 -72.79 -10.92 -6.00
N LYS A 23 -72.45 -9.70 -5.55
CA LYS A 23 -71.08 -9.35 -5.22
C LYS A 23 -70.55 -10.12 -4.00
N ALA A 24 -71.40 -10.37 -3.01
CA ALA A 24 -71.05 -11.18 -1.84
C ALA A 24 -70.86 -12.65 -2.21
N GLU A 25 -71.70 -13.19 -3.08
CA GLU A 25 -71.59 -14.56 -3.59
C GLU A 25 -70.35 -14.75 -4.46
N MET A 26 -70.07 -13.80 -5.36
CA MET A 26 -68.85 -13.79 -6.15
C MET A 26 -67.60 -13.73 -5.26
N LEU A 27 -67.58 -12.86 -4.25
CA LEU A 27 -66.47 -12.80 -3.28
C LEU A 27 -66.32 -14.08 -2.47
N ARG A 28 -67.43 -14.74 -2.12
CA ARG A 28 -67.41 -16.03 -1.43
C ARG A 28 -66.79 -17.11 -2.32
N ASN A 29 -67.16 -17.18 -3.60
CA ASN A 29 -66.63 -18.16 -4.53
C ASN A 29 -65.14 -17.91 -4.83
N ILE A 30 -64.71 -16.64 -4.94
CA ILE A 30 -63.28 -16.29 -5.06
C ILE A 30 -62.52 -16.70 -3.81
N LYS A 31 -63.04 -16.42 -2.61
CA LYS A 31 -62.39 -16.84 -1.36
C LYS A 31 -62.27 -18.36 -1.25
N ILE A 32 -63.27 -19.12 -1.68
CA ILE A 32 -63.23 -20.58 -1.71
C ILE A 32 -62.21 -21.07 -2.74
N ALA A 33 -62.14 -20.46 -3.93
CA ALA A 33 -61.17 -20.80 -4.97
C ALA A 33 -59.72 -20.41 -4.62
N VAL A 34 -59.54 -19.35 -3.81
CA VAL A 34 -58.23 -18.92 -3.29
C VAL A 34 -57.82 -19.74 -2.06
N ALA A 35 -58.78 -20.22 -1.28
CA ALA A 35 -58.54 -21.08 -0.12
C ALA A 35 -58.40 -22.57 -0.47
N SER A 36 -58.88 -23.00 -1.63
CA SER A 36 -58.56 -24.33 -2.15
C SER A 36 -57.11 -24.32 -2.65
N ASP A 37 -56.40 -25.42 -2.39
CA ASP A 37 -54.95 -25.58 -2.54
C ASP A 37 -54.41 -25.38 -3.98
N ALA A 38 -55.23 -24.96 -4.94
CA ALA A 38 -54.84 -24.74 -6.34
C ALA A 38 -53.84 -23.59 -6.56
N LEU A 39 -53.72 -22.65 -5.61
CA LEU A 39 -52.69 -21.60 -5.63
C LEU A 39 -51.47 -21.92 -4.76
N LYS A 40 -51.43 -23.10 -4.12
CA LYS A 40 -50.21 -23.63 -3.49
C LYS A 40 -49.28 -24.27 -4.54
N GLU A 41 -49.39 -23.89 -5.82
CA GLU A 41 -48.30 -24.10 -6.75
C GLU A 41 -47.07 -23.37 -6.21
N GLU A 42 -46.09 -24.19 -5.89
CA GLU A 42 -44.92 -23.87 -5.10
C GLU A 42 -44.24 -22.58 -5.56
N LEU A 43 -44.33 -21.55 -4.72
CA LEU A 43 -43.29 -20.53 -4.63
C LEU A 43 -42.01 -21.24 -4.15
N LYS A 44 -41.36 -22.01 -5.03
CA LYS A 44 -40.00 -22.50 -4.80
C LYS A 44 -39.15 -21.25 -4.61
N PRO A 45 -38.51 -21.05 -3.45
CA PRO A 45 -37.63 -19.91 -3.28
C PRO A 45 -36.53 -20.02 -4.32
N ARG A 46 -36.49 -19.08 -5.26
CA ARG A 46 -35.43 -18.99 -6.27
C ARG A 46 -34.10 -18.81 -5.52
N PRO A 47 -33.08 -19.67 -5.72
CA PRO A 47 -31.80 -19.54 -5.06
C PRO A 47 -30.97 -18.49 -5.80
N PHE A 48 -31.37 -17.22 -5.71
CA PHE A 48 -30.51 -16.12 -6.07
C PHE A 48 -30.27 -15.30 -4.81
N TYR A 49 -29.18 -15.67 -4.13
CA TYR A 49 -28.48 -14.86 -3.12
C TYR A 49 -29.37 -14.16 -2.10
N SER A 50 -30.18 -14.93 -1.36
CA SER A 50 -30.42 -14.54 0.03
C SER A 50 -29.12 -14.77 0.78
N PHE A 51 -28.25 -13.77 0.79
CA PHE A 51 -27.17 -13.67 1.77
C PHE A 51 -27.86 -13.54 3.13
N SER A 52 -28.26 -14.68 3.70
CA SER A 52 -29.08 -14.69 4.89
C SER A 52 -28.30 -14.04 6.01
N PHE A 53 -28.74 -12.85 6.43
CA PHE A 53 -28.26 -12.16 7.63
C PHE A 53 -28.29 -13.08 8.86
N ALA A 54 -29.15 -14.12 8.84
CA ALA A 54 -29.19 -15.18 9.84
C ALA A 54 -27.93 -16.05 9.91
N PHE A 55 -27.27 -16.37 8.78
CA PHE A 55 -25.99 -17.10 8.76
C PHE A 55 -24.87 -16.27 9.39
N PHE A 56 -24.89 -14.95 9.17
CA PHE A 56 -24.01 -14.00 9.84
C PHE A 56 -24.27 -13.89 11.34
N ARG A 57 -25.54 -14.06 11.76
CA ARG A 57 -25.95 -13.98 13.16
C ARG A 57 -25.54 -15.20 13.98
N THR A 58 -25.59 -16.41 13.42
CA THR A 58 -25.27 -17.66 14.16
C THR A 58 -23.78 -18.02 14.11
N ASN A 59 -23.09 -17.73 13.00
CA ASN A 59 -21.68 -18.09 12.81
C ASN A 59 -20.70 -16.92 13.00
N ARG A 60 -21.03 -15.96 13.86
CA ARG A 60 -20.24 -14.73 14.09
C ARG A 60 -18.75 -14.98 14.35
N TYR A 61 -18.40 -16.06 15.05
CA TYR A 61 -16.99 -16.40 15.32
C TYR A 61 -16.28 -17.01 14.11
N ALA A 62 -16.94 -17.90 13.38
CA ALA A 62 -16.36 -18.48 12.16
C ALA A 62 -16.16 -17.40 11.08
N ILE A 63 -17.10 -16.45 10.97
CA ILE A 63 -16.98 -15.30 10.06
C ILE A 63 -15.89 -14.34 10.54
N ALA A 64 -15.78 -14.07 11.84
CA ALA A 64 -14.68 -13.27 12.37
C ALA A 64 -13.31 -13.89 12.07
N VAL A 65 -13.19 -15.22 12.20
CA VAL A 65 -11.96 -15.95 11.86
C VAL A 65 -11.70 -15.91 10.35
N VAL A 66 -12.70 -16.12 9.50
CA VAL A 66 -12.53 -16.02 8.03
C VAL A 66 -12.17 -14.60 7.62
N CYS A 67 -12.82 -13.57 8.17
CA CYS A 67 -12.47 -12.17 7.94
C CYS A 67 -11.04 -11.88 8.40
N LEU A 68 -10.63 -12.38 9.57
CA LEU A 68 -9.26 -12.21 10.07
C LEU A 68 -8.24 -12.91 9.18
N VAL A 69 -8.54 -14.13 8.71
CA VAL A 69 -7.71 -14.85 7.74
C VAL A 69 -7.64 -14.06 6.43
N VAL A 70 -8.76 -13.65 5.85
CA VAL A 70 -8.75 -12.82 4.63
C VAL A 70 -7.97 -11.53 4.83
N LEU A 71 -8.10 -10.87 5.98
CA LEU A 71 -7.40 -9.62 6.28
C LEU A 71 -5.88 -9.85 6.45
N VAL A 72 -5.46 -10.92 7.14
CA VAL A 72 -4.05 -11.28 7.31
C VAL A 72 -3.42 -11.72 5.99
N PHE A 73 -4.11 -12.55 5.21
CA PHE A 73 -3.57 -13.05 3.94
C PHE A 73 -3.62 -12.01 2.82
N SER A 74 -4.65 -11.13 2.80
CA SER A 74 -4.69 -10.00 1.87
C SER A 74 -3.65 -8.94 2.22
N SER A 75 -3.42 -8.68 3.51
CA SER A 75 -2.37 -7.76 3.94
C SER A 75 -0.96 -8.29 3.69
N ALA A 76 -0.74 -9.61 3.75
CA ALA A 76 0.53 -10.21 3.36
C ALA A 76 0.87 -9.96 1.88
N GLY A 77 -0.12 -10.00 0.98
CA GLY A 77 0.07 -9.65 -0.44
C GLY A 77 0.41 -8.17 -0.62
N ILE A 78 -0.28 -7.28 0.10
CA ILE A 78 -0.03 -5.83 0.06
C ILE A 78 1.37 -5.50 0.60
N SER A 79 1.79 -6.13 1.70
CA SER A 79 3.12 -5.92 2.29
C SER A 79 4.24 -6.37 1.37
N GLN A 80 4.08 -7.51 0.67
CA GLN A 80 5.05 -7.97 -0.33
C GLN A 80 5.11 -7.07 -1.57
N ALA A 81 3.96 -6.58 -2.04
CA ALA A 81 3.91 -5.62 -3.15
C ALA A 81 4.55 -4.29 -2.76
N ALA A 82 4.32 -3.83 -1.52
CA ALA A 82 4.97 -2.65 -0.96
C ALA A 82 6.49 -2.84 -0.88
N GLU A 83 6.99 -4.02 -0.50
CA GLU A 83 8.43 -4.27 -0.42
C GLU A 83 9.15 -4.04 -1.76
N LYS A 84 8.50 -4.39 -2.88
CA LYS A 84 9.05 -4.18 -4.24
C LYS A 84 8.78 -2.80 -4.82
N SER A 85 8.04 -1.95 -4.12
CA SER A 85 7.68 -0.62 -4.60
C SER A 85 8.89 0.34 -4.55
N LEU A 86 8.95 1.22 -5.54
CA LEU A 86 9.99 2.24 -5.70
C LEU A 86 9.47 3.62 -5.28
N PRO A 87 10.35 4.58 -4.99
CA PRO A 87 9.97 5.97 -4.78
C PRO A 87 9.02 6.50 -5.88
N GLY A 88 7.85 6.96 -5.47
CA GLY A 88 6.77 7.42 -6.37
C GLY A 88 5.66 6.39 -6.61
N ASP A 89 5.86 5.12 -6.26
CA ASP A 89 4.81 4.11 -6.34
C ASP A 89 3.78 4.27 -5.20
N PHE A 90 2.53 3.88 -5.48
CA PHE A 90 1.41 4.02 -4.54
C PHE A 90 1.64 3.33 -3.19
N LEU A 91 2.31 2.18 -3.18
CA LEU A 91 2.56 1.39 -1.96
C LEU A 91 3.91 1.72 -1.29
N TYR A 92 4.69 2.66 -1.81
CA TYR A 92 5.97 3.05 -1.21
C TYR A 92 5.84 3.64 0.21
N PRO A 93 4.78 4.40 0.54
CA PRO A 93 4.52 4.79 1.93
C PRO A 93 4.30 3.59 2.85
N VAL A 94 3.73 2.48 2.35
CA VAL A 94 3.55 1.26 3.14
C VAL A 94 4.91 0.59 3.42
N LYS A 95 5.81 0.57 2.43
CA LYS A 95 7.20 0.09 2.60
C LYS A 95 7.91 0.85 3.72
N THR A 96 8.00 2.17 3.56
CA THR A 96 8.81 3.04 4.43
C THR A 96 8.18 3.30 5.79
N GLN A 97 6.86 3.48 5.86
CA GLN A 97 6.19 3.90 7.11
C GLN A 97 5.67 2.74 7.95
N ILE A 98 5.53 1.55 7.37
CA ILE A 98 4.97 0.38 8.04
C ILE A 98 6.00 -0.75 8.06
N ASN A 99 6.34 -1.33 6.89
CA ASN A 99 7.22 -2.52 6.84
C ASN A 99 8.57 -2.25 7.51
N GLU A 100 9.24 -1.16 7.13
CA GLU A 100 10.56 -0.83 7.66
C GLU A 100 10.52 -0.44 9.14
N LYS A 101 9.49 0.30 9.57
CA LYS A 101 9.30 0.61 10.98
C LYS A 101 9.16 -0.66 11.80
N ILE A 102 8.37 -1.63 11.33
CA ILE A 102 8.25 -2.93 11.97
C ILE A 102 9.63 -3.60 12.05
N LYS A 103 10.38 -3.70 10.95
CA LYS A 103 11.76 -4.27 10.96
C LYS A 103 12.65 -3.59 12.01
N THR A 104 12.65 -2.25 12.06
CA THR A 104 13.45 -1.50 13.05
C THR A 104 12.95 -1.69 14.49
N SER A 105 11.64 -1.81 14.70
CA SER A 105 11.06 -2.02 16.03
C SER A 105 11.37 -3.41 16.61
N PHE A 106 11.61 -4.41 15.76
CA PHE A 106 12.05 -5.74 16.20
C PHE A 106 13.59 -5.83 16.42
N ALA A 107 14.34 -4.80 16.03
CA ALA A 107 15.79 -4.72 16.22
C ALA A 107 16.16 -4.21 17.63
N ASN A 108 16.01 -5.08 18.64
CA ASN A 108 16.11 -4.69 20.06
C ASN A 108 17.55 -4.57 20.61
N THR A 109 18.58 -4.82 19.81
CA THR A 109 20.00 -4.79 20.24
C THR A 109 20.82 -3.92 19.29
N PRO A 110 21.87 -3.22 19.74
CA PRO A 110 22.71 -2.38 18.88
C PRO A 110 23.16 -3.09 17.59
N ALA A 111 23.67 -4.32 17.69
CA ALA A 111 24.11 -5.09 16.53
C ALA A 111 22.98 -5.41 15.53
N LYS A 112 21.75 -5.66 16.01
CA LYS A 112 20.58 -5.85 15.14
C LYS A 112 20.16 -4.54 14.47
N LYS A 113 20.23 -3.41 15.18
CA LYS A 113 19.93 -2.10 14.59
C LYS A 113 20.92 -1.77 13.49
N VAL A 114 22.22 -1.99 13.72
CA VAL A 114 23.27 -1.85 12.70
C VAL A 114 22.94 -2.68 11.46
N LYS A 115 22.56 -3.95 11.63
CA LYS A 115 22.15 -4.81 10.50
C LYS A 115 20.95 -4.25 9.74
N VAL A 116 19.89 -3.84 10.43
CA VAL A 116 18.70 -3.28 9.79
C VAL A 116 19.03 -1.98 9.04
N GLU A 117 19.79 -1.06 9.65
CA GLU A 117 20.16 0.20 8.99
C GLU A 117 21.12 -0.04 7.81
N SER A 118 22.01 -1.04 7.88
CA SER A 118 22.82 -1.51 6.75
C SER A 118 21.94 -2.04 5.61
N ASP A 119 20.99 -2.93 5.92
CA ASP A 119 20.08 -3.50 4.92
C ASP A 119 19.26 -2.40 4.22
N LEU A 120 18.76 -1.43 4.99
CA LEU A 120 18.01 -0.30 4.44
C LEU A 120 18.89 0.63 3.60
N THR A 121 20.15 0.85 3.99
CA THR A 121 21.13 1.59 3.17
C THR A 121 21.31 0.93 1.81
N ILE A 122 21.54 -0.38 1.79
CA ILE A 122 21.69 -1.15 0.54
C ILE A 122 20.39 -1.16 -0.27
N GLU A 123 19.23 -1.25 0.38
CA GLU A 123 17.94 -1.20 -0.28
C GLU A 123 17.74 0.14 -1.02
N ARG A 124 18.12 1.27 -0.43
CA ARG A 124 18.07 2.58 -1.12
C ARG A 124 18.95 2.64 -2.36
N LEU A 125 20.12 1.99 -2.32
CA LEU A 125 21.00 1.90 -3.50
C LEU A 125 20.38 1.03 -4.59
N LYS A 126 19.75 -0.09 -4.23
CA LYS A 126 19.00 -0.95 -5.17
C LYS A 126 17.81 -0.22 -5.79
N GLU A 127 17.09 0.59 -5.02
CA GLU A 127 16.00 1.42 -5.53
C GLU A 127 16.50 2.46 -6.53
N ALA A 128 17.61 3.14 -6.21
CA ALA A 128 18.26 4.06 -7.14
C ALA A 128 18.74 3.35 -8.41
N GLU A 129 19.30 2.15 -8.27
CA GLU A 129 19.76 1.34 -9.40
C GLU A 129 18.59 0.92 -10.30
N ALA A 130 17.50 0.43 -9.71
CA ALA A 130 16.28 0.04 -10.43
C ALA A 130 15.62 1.23 -11.13
N LEU A 131 15.58 2.40 -10.50
CA LEU A 131 15.07 3.62 -11.13
C LEU A 131 16.01 4.12 -12.24
N SER A 132 17.33 4.02 -12.04
CA SER A 132 18.33 4.40 -13.03
C SER A 132 18.25 3.50 -14.26
N SER A 133 18.15 2.18 -14.08
CA SER A 133 18.03 1.20 -15.17
C SER A 133 16.72 1.37 -15.96
N GLN A 134 15.67 1.88 -15.31
CA GLN A 134 14.39 2.21 -15.95
C GLN A 134 14.37 3.61 -16.60
N GLY A 135 15.43 4.41 -16.45
CA GLY A 135 15.44 5.81 -16.90
C GLY A 135 14.44 6.71 -16.16
N LYS A 136 14.01 6.32 -14.95
CA LYS A 136 12.99 7.01 -14.14
C LYS A 136 13.56 7.73 -12.92
N LEU A 137 14.89 7.74 -12.75
CA LEU A 137 15.57 8.43 -11.66
C LEU A 137 15.65 9.94 -11.95
N ASP A 138 14.55 10.65 -11.68
CA ASP A 138 14.48 12.12 -11.72
C ASP A 138 15.04 12.76 -10.42
N ASN A 139 15.11 14.09 -10.40
CA ASN A 139 15.65 14.86 -9.27
C ASN A 139 14.88 14.62 -7.97
N GLN A 140 13.54 14.53 -8.03
CA GLN A 140 12.70 14.34 -6.84
C GLN A 140 12.92 12.95 -6.22
N LYS A 141 12.93 11.90 -7.05
CA LYS A 141 13.19 10.53 -6.59
C LYS A 141 14.63 10.40 -6.08
N LYS A 142 15.59 11.01 -6.77
CA LYS A 142 16.99 11.07 -6.35
C LYS A 142 17.13 11.74 -4.99
N GLU A 143 16.48 12.87 -4.76
CA GLU A 143 16.50 13.56 -3.46
C GLU A 143 15.85 12.70 -2.36
N SER A 144 14.70 12.09 -2.65
CA SER A 144 13.99 11.21 -1.70
C SER A 144 14.84 10.01 -1.28
N ILE A 145 15.48 9.36 -2.24
CA ILE A 145 16.42 8.26 -1.98
C ILE A 145 17.62 8.75 -1.19
N THR A 146 18.25 9.84 -1.62
CA THR A 146 19.46 10.37 -0.98
C THR A 146 19.18 10.74 0.47
N LYS A 147 18.05 11.42 0.75
CA LYS A 147 17.63 11.77 2.12
C LYS A 147 17.45 10.53 2.99
N SER A 148 16.84 9.48 2.44
CA SER A 148 16.59 8.24 3.16
C SER A 148 17.89 7.47 3.39
N LEU A 149 18.77 7.41 2.39
CA LEU A 149 20.11 6.83 2.46
C LEU A 149 20.97 7.53 3.53
N THR A 150 21.00 8.86 3.53
CA THR A 150 21.69 9.68 4.54
C THR A 150 21.21 9.31 5.93
N ARG A 151 19.88 9.27 6.14
CA ARG A 151 19.28 8.91 7.42
C ARG A 151 19.69 7.51 7.90
N HIS A 152 19.70 6.52 7.03
CA HIS A 152 20.08 5.15 7.39
C HIS A 152 21.58 5.05 7.68
N SER A 153 22.43 5.74 6.91
CA SER A 153 23.89 5.79 7.15
C SER A 153 24.21 6.44 8.50
N GLU A 154 23.60 7.58 8.83
CA GLU A 154 23.84 8.26 10.11
C GLU A 154 23.43 7.37 11.29
N LYS A 155 22.27 6.71 11.20
CA LYS A 155 21.84 5.77 12.23
C LYS A 155 22.74 4.53 12.30
N PHE A 156 23.26 4.06 11.17
CA PHE A 156 24.26 2.99 11.17
C PHE A 156 25.48 3.42 11.99
N ASP A 157 26.02 4.61 11.75
CA ASP A 157 27.19 5.15 12.45
C ASP A 157 26.91 5.43 13.94
N MET A 158 25.69 5.82 14.29
CA MET A 158 25.29 5.91 15.71
C MET A 158 25.28 4.53 16.37
N ASN A 159 24.62 3.55 15.76
CA ASN A 159 24.50 2.21 16.36
C ASN A 159 25.82 1.43 16.34
N ILE A 160 26.72 1.68 15.38
CA ILE A 160 28.04 1.04 15.36
C ILE A 160 28.90 1.51 16.54
N SER A 161 28.74 2.78 16.93
CA SER A 161 29.39 3.34 18.12
C SER A 161 28.86 2.68 19.39
N GLU A 162 27.54 2.42 19.48
CA GLU A 162 26.96 1.64 20.60
C GLU A 162 27.46 0.20 20.63
N VAL A 163 27.63 -0.47 19.46
CA VAL A 163 28.22 -1.82 19.39
C VAL A 163 29.66 -1.80 19.88
N LYS A 164 30.44 -0.80 19.48
CA LYS A 164 31.84 -0.65 19.91
C LYS A 164 31.95 -0.51 21.43
N GLU A 165 31.08 0.31 22.01
CA GLU A 165 31.08 0.59 23.46
C GLU A 165 30.56 -0.58 24.30
N HIS A 166 29.50 -1.26 23.86
CA HIS A 166 28.76 -2.22 24.69
C HIS A 166 28.94 -3.69 24.29
N VAL A 167 29.55 -3.98 23.13
CA VAL A 167 29.78 -5.35 22.64
C VAL A 167 31.28 -5.61 22.47
N SER A 168 31.90 -5.03 21.44
CA SER A 168 33.35 -5.06 21.23
C SER A 168 33.75 -4.26 19.99
N ASP A 169 35.01 -3.81 19.95
CA ASP A 169 35.63 -3.24 18.76
C ASP A 169 35.60 -4.21 17.57
N ASP A 170 35.87 -5.50 17.80
CA ASP A 170 35.89 -6.51 16.74
C ASP A 170 34.51 -6.71 16.10
N ALA A 171 33.44 -6.75 16.90
CA ALA A 171 32.07 -6.87 16.39
C ALA A 171 31.63 -5.63 15.59
N ALA A 172 32.05 -4.44 16.04
CA ALA A 172 31.83 -3.20 15.31
C ALA A 172 32.59 -3.19 13.96
N LEU A 173 33.85 -3.63 13.96
CA LEU A 173 34.65 -3.73 12.75
C LEU A 173 34.08 -4.74 11.74
N GLU A 174 33.59 -5.88 12.20
CA GLU A 174 32.95 -6.88 11.33
C GLU A 174 31.70 -6.32 10.65
N LEU A 175 30.85 -5.62 11.40
CA LEU A 175 29.64 -5.01 10.85
C LEU A 175 29.94 -3.85 9.89
N ASP A 176 30.95 -3.01 10.19
CA ASP A 176 31.42 -1.95 9.28
C ASP A 176 31.98 -2.52 7.98
N ASP A 177 32.81 -3.57 8.07
CA ASP A 177 33.35 -4.28 6.91
C ASP A 177 32.23 -4.91 6.06
N ASN A 178 31.21 -5.53 6.68
CA ASN A 178 30.10 -6.14 5.97
C ASN A 178 29.28 -5.12 5.15
N LEU A 179 29.00 -3.95 5.73
CA LEU A 179 28.37 -2.85 4.98
C LEU A 179 29.28 -2.39 3.85
N GLY A 180 30.56 -2.12 4.15
CA GLY A 180 31.51 -1.64 3.15
C GLY A 180 31.70 -2.59 1.98
N LEU A 181 31.77 -3.90 2.21
CA LEU A 181 31.81 -4.91 1.16
C LEU A 181 30.53 -4.93 0.31
N SER A 182 29.36 -4.74 0.94
CA SER A 182 28.09 -4.65 0.20
C SER A 182 28.03 -3.39 -0.68
N LEU A 183 28.60 -2.28 -0.21
CA LEU A 183 28.67 -1.02 -0.97
C LEU A 183 29.56 -1.11 -2.22
N VAL A 184 30.55 -2.02 -2.25
CA VAL A 184 31.41 -2.22 -3.43
C VAL A 184 30.57 -2.56 -4.68
N GLY A 185 29.49 -3.32 -4.53
CA GLY A 185 28.57 -3.64 -5.63
C GLY A 185 27.71 -2.47 -6.11
N HIS A 186 27.73 -1.33 -5.40
CA HIS A 186 26.83 -0.20 -5.62
C HIS A 186 27.59 1.13 -5.82
N THR A 187 28.89 1.10 -6.15
CA THR A 187 29.70 2.31 -6.37
C THR A 187 29.19 3.15 -7.54
N ASP A 188 28.77 2.51 -8.62
CA ASP A 188 28.28 3.21 -9.82
C ASP A 188 27.01 4.02 -9.54
N VAL A 189 26.12 3.48 -8.72
CA VAL A 189 24.89 4.19 -8.34
C VAL A 189 25.19 5.30 -7.32
N LEU A 190 26.17 5.12 -6.43
CA LEU A 190 26.65 6.19 -5.55
C LEU A 190 27.22 7.37 -6.35
N ASP A 191 27.96 7.11 -7.42
CA ASP A 191 28.46 8.16 -8.31
C ASP A 191 27.32 8.90 -9.02
N LYS A 192 26.34 8.16 -9.56
CA LYS A 192 25.12 8.76 -10.14
C LYS A 192 24.33 9.60 -9.14
N LEU A 193 24.24 9.18 -7.88
CA LEU A 193 23.58 9.95 -6.81
C LEU A 193 24.37 11.19 -6.43
N SER A 194 25.70 11.17 -6.60
CA SER A 194 26.60 12.30 -6.30
C SER A 194 26.67 13.35 -7.42
N GLU A 195 26.36 12.97 -8.66
CA GLU A 195 26.36 13.90 -9.81
C GLU A 195 25.26 14.97 -9.68
N ASP A 196 25.60 16.25 -9.68
CA ASP A 196 24.60 17.31 -9.85
C ASP A 196 24.20 17.38 -11.32
N LYS A 197 23.24 16.55 -11.75
CA LYS A 197 22.57 16.77 -13.03
C LYS A 197 21.34 17.62 -12.79
N GLU A 198 21.47 18.88 -13.13
CA GLU A 198 20.37 19.83 -13.31
C GLU A 198 19.55 19.36 -14.51
N TYR A 199 18.64 18.41 -14.26
CA TYR A 199 17.61 18.07 -15.24
C TYR A 199 16.53 19.15 -15.17
N GLU A 200 16.45 19.94 -16.24
CA GLU A 200 15.41 20.95 -16.51
C GLU A 200 14.03 20.41 -16.11
N GLU A 201 13.36 21.16 -15.23
CA GLU A 201 11.99 20.90 -14.83
C GLU A 201 11.06 21.11 -16.03
N ASP A 202 10.48 20.03 -16.57
CA ASP A 202 9.20 20.12 -17.28
C ASP A 202 8.08 20.34 -16.24
N ASN A 203 8.10 21.55 -15.63
CA ASN A 203 7.11 22.01 -14.68
C ASN A 203 5.95 22.69 -15.42
N LYS A 204 4.88 21.92 -15.65
CA LYS A 204 3.54 22.50 -15.74
C LYS A 204 2.55 21.65 -14.97
N SER A 205 2.34 22.00 -13.70
CA SER A 205 1.03 22.41 -13.21
C SER A 205 1.12 22.88 -11.76
N GLU A 206 0.62 24.09 -11.58
CA GLU A 206 0.58 24.87 -10.35
C GLU A 206 -0.16 24.15 -9.21
N SER A 207 0.35 24.27 -7.99
CA SER A 207 -0.50 24.70 -6.89
C SER A 207 0.29 25.59 -5.93
N LYS A 208 -0.04 26.87 -6.03
CA LYS A 208 0.39 27.99 -5.22
C LYS A 208 0.00 27.78 -3.76
N ILE A 209 0.98 27.60 -2.87
CA ILE A 209 0.86 27.98 -1.46
C ILE A 209 2.12 28.78 -1.09
N GLU A 210 1.83 29.99 -0.64
CA GLU A 210 2.72 31.10 -0.29
C GLU A 210 3.53 30.81 0.98
N SER A 211 4.77 31.32 0.98
CA SER A 211 5.62 31.76 2.10
C SER A 211 6.08 30.75 3.16
N GLU A 212 7.34 30.32 3.03
CA GLU A 212 8.39 30.49 4.06
C GLU A 212 9.77 30.19 3.45
N LYS A 213 10.78 31.04 3.73
CA LYS A 213 12.17 30.96 3.24
C LYS A 213 12.75 29.52 3.31
N PRO A 214 13.00 28.82 2.19
CA PRO A 214 13.59 27.47 2.22
C PRO A 214 15.09 27.45 1.91
N GLU A 215 15.68 28.48 1.30
CA GLU A 215 16.97 28.34 0.61
C GLU A 215 18.14 27.86 1.51
N GLN A 216 18.19 28.28 2.78
CA GLN A 216 19.28 27.89 3.69
C GLN A 216 19.18 26.45 4.23
N SER A 217 17.97 25.91 4.45
CA SER A 217 17.80 24.55 4.98
C SER A 217 18.02 23.49 3.90
N PHE A 218 17.60 23.80 2.67
CA PHE A 218 17.80 22.93 1.51
C PHE A 218 19.28 22.85 1.10
N GLU A 219 20.02 23.95 1.14
CA GLU A 219 21.44 23.96 0.78
C GLU A 219 22.31 23.21 1.81
N ASN A 220 21.99 23.34 3.10
CA ASN A 220 22.64 22.55 4.15
C ASN A 220 22.31 21.05 3.99
N SER A 221 21.06 20.68 3.73
CA SER A 221 20.67 19.28 3.53
C SER A 221 21.36 18.63 2.31
N LYS A 222 21.56 19.39 1.22
CA LYS A 222 22.33 18.94 0.06
C LYS A 222 23.81 18.74 0.39
N ARG A 223 24.42 19.64 1.17
CA ARG A 223 25.81 19.53 1.60
C ARG A 223 26.03 18.29 2.49
N ASP A 224 25.12 18.05 3.43
CA ASP A 224 25.18 16.89 4.33
C ASP A 224 25.03 15.58 3.55
N SER A 225 24.12 15.54 2.60
CA SER A 225 23.92 14.37 1.72
C SER A 225 25.15 14.05 0.87
N LYS A 226 25.80 15.05 0.28
CA LYS A 226 27.05 14.87 -0.49
C LYS A 226 28.19 14.33 0.38
N LYS A 227 28.28 14.79 1.63
CA LYS A 227 29.27 14.30 2.59
C LYS A 227 29.06 12.81 2.86
N VAL A 228 27.82 12.38 3.14
CA VAL A 228 27.52 10.97 3.40
C VAL A 228 27.78 10.08 2.18
N LEU A 229 27.40 10.53 0.98
CA LEU A 229 27.72 9.77 -0.26
C LEU A 229 29.23 9.55 -0.43
N LYS A 230 30.04 10.57 -0.13
CA LYS A 230 31.50 10.46 -0.15
C LYS A 230 32.01 9.49 0.92
N GLU A 231 31.46 9.53 2.13
CA GLU A 231 31.82 8.61 3.22
C GLU A 231 31.50 7.15 2.87
N LEU A 232 30.33 6.89 2.28
CA LEU A 232 29.94 5.56 1.80
C LEU A 232 30.89 5.05 0.71
N LYS A 233 31.29 5.90 -0.23
CA LYS A 233 32.28 5.54 -1.26
C LYS A 233 33.64 5.18 -0.64
N ASN A 234 34.15 6.02 0.25
CA ASN A 234 35.40 5.75 0.96
C ASN A 234 35.34 4.45 1.79
N ARG A 235 34.19 4.17 2.42
CA ARG A 235 33.94 2.93 3.17
C ARG A 235 34.00 1.70 2.26
N ALA A 236 33.43 1.77 1.06
CA ALA A 236 33.53 0.72 0.06
C ALA A 236 34.98 0.46 -0.36
N GLU A 237 35.73 1.52 -0.67
CA GLU A 237 37.14 1.42 -1.08
C GLU A 237 38.01 0.80 0.02
N LYS A 238 37.87 1.27 1.27
CA LYS A 238 38.60 0.75 2.43
C LYS A 238 38.36 -0.75 2.64
N SER A 239 37.11 -1.19 2.49
CA SER A 239 36.71 -2.58 2.70
C SER A 239 37.22 -3.50 1.60
N SER A 240 37.24 -3.01 0.35
CA SER A 240 37.86 -3.71 -0.78
C SER A 240 39.35 -3.98 -0.53
N HIS A 241 40.11 -2.96 -0.12
CA HIS A 241 41.56 -3.09 0.17
C HIS A 241 41.84 -4.03 1.36
N ARG A 242 41.01 -3.98 2.41
CA ARG A 242 41.16 -4.83 3.59
C ARG A 242 40.87 -6.30 3.29
N LYS A 243 39.97 -6.59 2.34
CA LYS A 243 39.70 -7.96 1.88
C LYS A 243 40.87 -8.51 1.06
N GLU A 244 41.38 -7.73 0.11
CA GLU A 244 42.53 -8.14 -0.73
C GLU A 244 43.78 -8.48 0.10
N ASN A 245 44.02 -7.76 1.20
CA ASN A 245 45.13 -8.05 2.13
C ASN A 245 44.90 -9.25 3.06
N ARG A 246 43.65 -9.73 3.24
CA ARG A 246 43.35 -10.96 4.00
C ARG A 246 43.48 -12.22 3.17
N ASP A 247 43.32 -12.10 1.85
CA ASP A 247 43.37 -13.21 0.90
C ASP A 247 44.80 -13.50 0.37
N LYS A 248 45.82 -12.75 0.84
CA LYS A 248 47.25 -12.91 0.53
C LYS A 248 47.99 -13.52 1.72
#